data_AF-A0A3D4YR58-F1
#
_entry.id   AF-A0A3D4YR58-F1
#
_cell.length_a   1.000
_cell.length_b   1.000
_cell.length_c   1.000
_cell.angle_alpha   90.00
_cell.angle_beta   90.00
_cell.angle_gamma   90.00
#
_symmetry.space_group_name_H-M   'P 1'
#
loop_
_entity.id
_entity.type
_entity.pdbx_description
1 polymer ?
#
loop_
_entity_poly.entity_id
_entity_poly.type
_entity_poly.pdbx_seq_one_letter_code
_entity_poly.pdbx_strand_id
1 'polypeptide(L)'
;MSSVRTLALGALMIVGVAGVSAAQSATTPPSRGPRSAQMQGRRGPGGGEFGRDLNLTDAQKAQIKTIRSKYQPQNEALRTQAKPFMDAARAARQKGDTAAARSNMEKARQVMQGGQSYRTQETAEIRAILTPAQQAKFDARQKKMSERGKGDHKGWGKKGKTAPAVKS
;
A
#
# COMPACT_ATOMS: atom_id res chain seq x y z
N MET A 1 1.59 43.02 15.13
CA MET A 1 1.02 43.16 13.78
C MET A 1 0.49 41.79 13.36
N SER A 2 -0.82 41.59 13.45
CA SER A 2 -1.46 40.29 13.29
C SER A 2 -2.02 40.19 11.88
N SER A 3 -1.39 39.39 11.01
CA SER A 3 -1.89 39.18 9.65
C SER A 3 -2.76 37.92 9.61
N VAL A 4 -4.07 38.13 9.62
CA VAL A 4 -5.09 37.10 9.37
C VAL A 4 -5.03 36.71 7.89
N ARG A 5 -4.74 35.44 7.59
CA ARG A 5 -4.82 34.88 6.23
C ARG A 5 -6.12 34.10 6.08
N THR A 6 -7.16 34.81 5.66
CA THR A 6 -8.44 34.24 5.25
C THR A 6 -8.25 33.61 3.87
N LEU A 7 -8.18 32.28 3.78
CA LEU A 7 -8.27 31.57 2.50
C LEU A 7 -9.71 31.12 2.30
N ALA A 8 -10.50 31.96 1.64
CA ALA A 8 -11.72 31.57 0.96
C ALA A 8 -11.33 31.06 -0.44
N LEU A 9 -11.70 29.82 -0.75
CA LEU A 9 -11.70 29.32 -2.13
C LEU A 9 -13.07 28.76 -2.43
N GLY A 10 -13.86 29.59 -3.09
CA GLY A 10 -15.14 29.23 -3.68
C GLY A 10 -14.98 28.70 -5.11
N ALA A 11 -15.99 27.90 -5.44
CA ALA A 11 -16.70 27.87 -6.71
C ALA A 11 -16.14 27.12 -7.95
N LEU A 12 -17.04 26.25 -8.45
CA LEU A 12 -17.46 26.09 -9.86
C LEU A 12 -16.56 25.29 -10.82
N MET A 13 -17.09 24.15 -11.32
CA MET A 13 -17.66 24.06 -12.68
C MET A 13 -18.15 22.64 -13.03
N ILE A 14 -19.29 22.62 -13.72
CA ILE A 14 -19.97 21.47 -14.34
C ILE A 14 -19.36 21.23 -15.73
N VAL A 15 -19.10 19.97 -16.12
CA VAL A 15 -19.22 19.53 -17.52
C VAL A 15 -19.65 18.06 -17.55
N GLY A 16 -20.79 17.78 -18.18
CA GLY A 16 -21.20 16.45 -18.59
C GLY A 16 -20.74 16.15 -20.00
N VAL A 17 -20.45 14.87 -20.29
CA VAL A 17 -20.42 14.31 -21.64
C VAL A 17 -21.01 12.91 -21.59
N ALA A 18 -22.09 12.72 -22.35
CA ALA A 18 -22.67 11.43 -22.70
C ALA A 18 -21.93 10.84 -23.91
N GLY A 19 -21.80 9.51 -23.94
CA GLY A 19 -21.29 8.78 -25.10
C GLY A 19 -20.88 7.36 -24.73
N VAL A 20 -21.85 6.42 -24.71
CA VAL A 20 -21.57 4.98 -24.63
C VAL A 20 -21.91 4.38 -25.99
N SER A 21 -20.89 3.87 -26.68
CA SER A 21 -21.02 2.96 -27.82
C SER A 21 -19.79 2.06 -27.89
N ALA A 22 -19.99 0.75 -27.72
CA ALA A 22 -19.33 -0.32 -28.47
C ALA A 22 -19.93 -1.67 -28.10
N ALA A 23 -20.07 -2.51 -29.11
CA ALA A 23 -20.93 -3.67 -29.18
C ALA A 23 -20.19 -5.01 -28.97
N GLN A 24 -21.00 -6.05 -28.72
CA GLN A 24 -20.82 -7.46 -29.09
C GLN A 24 -19.53 -8.21 -28.70
N SER A 25 -19.67 -9.27 -27.89
CA SER A 25 -19.75 -10.65 -28.42
C SER A 25 -19.65 -11.74 -27.34
N ALA A 26 -20.33 -12.84 -27.66
CA ALA A 26 -20.12 -14.22 -27.22
C ALA A 26 -20.54 -14.64 -25.79
N THR A 27 -21.75 -15.20 -25.75
CA THR A 27 -22.26 -16.11 -24.73
C THR A 27 -21.49 -17.44 -24.75
N THR A 28 -20.98 -17.87 -23.60
CA THR A 28 -20.65 -19.27 -23.31
C THR A 28 -21.14 -19.59 -21.89
N PRO A 29 -21.94 -20.66 -21.67
CA PRO A 29 -22.44 -21.00 -20.35
C PRO A 29 -21.36 -21.62 -19.43
N PRO A 30 -21.41 -21.38 -18.11
CA PRO A 30 -20.39 -21.81 -17.17
C PRO A 30 -20.64 -23.23 -16.63
N SER A 31 -19.59 -24.05 -16.57
CA SER A 31 -19.58 -25.29 -15.77
C SER A 31 -19.03 -25.00 -14.36
N ARG A 32 -19.85 -25.26 -13.33
CA ARG A 32 -19.52 -25.24 -11.88
C ARG A 32 -18.70 -26.49 -11.54
N GLY A 33 -17.44 -26.40 -11.08
CA GLY A 33 -17.03 -26.28 -9.66
C GLY A 33 -16.46 -27.62 -9.13
N PRO A 34 -15.74 -27.73 -7.99
CA PRO A 34 -15.43 -26.70 -6.99
C PRO A 34 -13.94 -26.65 -6.55
N ARG A 35 -13.46 -25.45 -6.19
CA ARG A 35 -12.68 -25.17 -4.97
C ARG A 35 -12.42 -23.67 -4.91
N SER A 36 -13.40 -22.99 -4.34
CA SER A 36 -13.34 -21.65 -3.81
C SER A 36 -12.24 -21.53 -2.75
N ALA A 37 -10.98 -21.40 -3.18
CA ALA A 37 -10.06 -20.59 -2.42
C ALA A 37 -10.44 -19.13 -2.70
N GLN A 38 -11.50 -18.69 -2.02
CA GLN A 38 -11.80 -17.28 -1.80
C GLN A 38 -10.61 -16.71 -1.02
N MET A 39 -9.52 -16.41 -1.73
CA MET A 39 -8.61 -15.36 -1.32
C MET A 39 -9.40 -14.06 -1.48
N GLN A 40 -10.34 -13.85 -0.55
CA GLN A 40 -10.83 -12.55 -0.18
C GLN A 40 -9.59 -11.68 -0.11
N GLY A 41 -9.45 -10.76 -1.06
CA GLY A 41 -8.25 -9.96 -1.23
C GLY A 41 -7.81 -9.46 0.14
N ARG A 42 -6.70 -10.02 0.65
CA ARG A 42 -5.96 -9.42 1.74
C ARG A 42 -5.55 -8.07 1.18
N ARG A 43 -6.40 -7.06 1.40
CA ARG A 43 -6.00 -5.66 1.42
C ARG A 43 -4.67 -5.68 2.13
N GLY A 44 -3.60 -5.35 1.41
CA GLY A 44 -2.27 -5.30 2.01
C GLY A 44 -2.34 -4.48 3.30
N PRO A 45 -1.42 -4.69 4.25
CA PRO A 45 -1.51 -4.23 5.65
C PRO A 45 -1.62 -2.70 5.89
N GLY A 46 -2.06 -1.88 4.93
CA GLY A 46 -2.39 -0.47 5.12
C GLY A 46 -3.61 0.04 4.32
N GLY A 47 -4.34 -0.80 3.58
CA GLY A 47 -5.36 -0.32 2.63
C GLY A 47 -6.79 -0.20 3.17
N GLY A 48 -7.16 -0.97 4.20
CA GLY A 48 -8.54 -1.10 4.67
C GLY A 48 -8.90 -0.27 5.90
N GLU A 49 -7.99 -0.17 6.86
CA GLU A 49 -8.23 0.52 8.14
C GLU A 49 -7.97 2.02 8.09
N PHE A 50 -7.23 2.50 7.09
CA PHE A 50 -6.83 3.91 7.03
C PHE A 50 -8.04 4.88 7.05
N GLY A 51 -9.09 4.57 6.29
CA GLY A 51 -10.25 5.47 6.16
C GLY A 51 -11.35 5.28 7.21
N ARG A 52 -11.41 4.10 7.87
CA ARG A 52 -12.49 3.78 8.81
C ARG A 52 -12.31 4.49 10.14
N ASP A 53 -11.06 4.64 10.59
CA ASP A 53 -10.79 5.17 11.93
C ASP A 53 -10.72 6.71 12.00
N LEU A 54 -10.64 7.36 10.84
CA LEU A 54 -10.62 8.82 10.71
C LEU A 54 -12.02 9.42 10.53
N ASN A 55 -13.09 8.60 10.48
CA ASN A 55 -14.47 9.04 10.17
C ASN A 55 -14.49 9.98 8.96
N LEU A 56 -13.84 9.57 7.87
CA LEU A 56 -13.74 10.39 6.66
C LEU A 56 -15.12 10.60 6.03
N THR A 57 -15.37 11.82 5.57
CA THR A 57 -16.54 12.10 4.73
C THR A 57 -16.37 11.44 3.37
N ASP A 58 -17.47 11.24 2.64
CA ASP A 58 -17.39 10.63 1.30
C ASP A 58 -16.62 11.51 0.31
N ALA A 59 -16.73 12.83 0.46
CA ALA A 59 -15.90 13.78 -0.28
C ALA A 59 -14.40 13.59 0.00
N GLN A 60 -14.00 13.47 1.27
CA GLN A 60 -12.60 13.22 1.64
C GLN A 60 -12.11 11.86 1.11
N LYS A 61 -12.94 10.81 1.16
CA LYS A 61 -12.60 9.49 0.58
C LYS A 61 -12.36 9.59 -0.93
N ALA A 62 -13.20 10.34 -1.65
CA ALA A 62 -13.04 10.56 -3.08
C ALA A 62 -11.72 11.29 -3.39
N GLN A 63 -11.40 12.35 -2.64
CA GLN A 63 -10.14 13.08 -2.80
C GLN A 63 -8.92 12.19 -2.50
N ILE A 64 -8.96 11.39 -1.43
CA ILE A 64 -7.87 10.44 -1.12
C ILE A 64 -7.68 9.42 -2.25
N LYS A 65 -8.77 8.94 -2.87
CA LYS A 65 -8.69 8.03 -4.01
C LYS A 65 -8.00 8.71 -5.19
N THR A 66 -8.33 9.96 -5.49
CA THR A 66 -7.67 10.74 -6.55
C THR A 66 -6.19 10.92 -6.27
N ILE A 67 -5.82 11.31 -5.04
CA ILE A 67 -4.41 11.45 -4.63
C ILE A 67 -3.68 10.11 -4.79
N ARG A 68 -4.27 9.00 -4.33
CA ARG A 68 -3.67 7.66 -4.48
C ARG A 68 -3.46 7.26 -5.94
N SER A 69 -4.44 7.53 -6.80
CA SER A 69 -4.34 7.24 -8.24
C SER A 69 -3.20 8.02 -8.90
N LYS A 70 -2.93 9.25 -8.46
CA LYS A 70 -1.80 10.07 -8.96
C LYS A 70 -0.43 9.44 -8.68
N TYR A 71 -0.27 8.75 -7.54
CA TYR A 71 0.99 8.13 -7.11
C TYR A 71 1.09 6.62 -7.40
N GLN A 72 0.00 6.00 -7.83
CA GLN A 72 -0.05 4.57 -8.13
C GLN A 72 0.93 4.14 -9.24
N PRO A 73 1.09 4.85 -10.38
CA PRO A 73 1.97 4.36 -11.44
C PRO A 73 3.45 4.39 -11.03
N GLN A 74 3.89 5.39 -10.25
CA GLN A 74 5.25 5.46 -9.72
C GLN A 74 5.52 4.31 -8.74
N ASN A 75 4.55 4.01 -7.87
CA ASN A 75 4.64 2.88 -6.95
C ASN A 75 4.65 1.53 -7.67
N GLU A 76 3.92 1.39 -8.78
CA GLU A 76 3.93 0.18 -9.59
C GLU A 76 5.25 -0.01 -10.33
N ALA A 77 5.82 1.05 -10.90
CA ALA A 77 7.14 1.00 -11.53
C ALA A 77 8.20 0.46 -10.55
N LEU A 78 8.22 0.97 -9.32
CA LEU A 78 9.14 0.50 -8.27
C LEU A 78 8.90 -0.97 -7.90
N ARG A 79 7.63 -1.40 -7.80
CA ARG A 79 7.30 -2.81 -7.54
C ARG A 79 7.76 -3.73 -8.66
N THR A 80 7.55 -3.32 -9.90
CA THR A 80 7.99 -4.07 -11.09
C THR A 80 9.52 -4.20 -11.11
N GLN A 81 10.25 -3.13 -10.80
CA GLN A 81 11.70 -3.16 -10.69
C GLN A 81 12.20 -4.02 -9.52
N ALA A 82 11.51 -4.02 -8.38
CA ALA A 82 11.88 -4.81 -7.20
C ALA A 82 11.53 -6.30 -7.33
N LYS A 83 10.55 -6.65 -8.17
CA LYS A 83 10.04 -8.01 -8.37
C LYS A 83 11.12 -9.06 -8.66
N PRO A 84 12.03 -8.88 -9.64
CA PRO A 84 13.06 -9.89 -9.92
C PRO A 84 13.95 -10.18 -8.72
N PHE A 85 14.31 -9.16 -7.93
CA PHE A 85 15.09 -9.34 -6.70
C PHE A 85 14.30 -10.09 -5.62
N MET A 86 13.01 -9.81 -5.49
CA MET A 86 12.14 -10.54 -4.55
C MET A 86 11.98 -12.01 -4.93
N ASP A 87 11.82 -12.30 -6.23
CA ASP A 87 11.69 -13.66 -6.75
C ASP A 87 13.01 -14.43 -6.58
N ALA A 88 14.15 -13.80 -6.88
CA ALA A 88 15.47 -14.37 -6.62
C ALA A 88 15.72 -14.63 -5.12
N ALA A 89 15.32 -13.71 -4.25
CA ALA A 89 15.42 -13.89 -2.81
C ALA A 89 14.56 -15.06 -2.31
N ARG A 90 13.40 -15.30 -2.92
CA ARG A 90 12.53 -16.44 -2.60
C ARG A 90 13.15 -17.76 -3.04
N ALA A 91 13.66 -17.82 -4.27
CA ALA A 91 14.34 -19.00 -4.79
C ALA A 91 15.59 -19.36 -3.97
N ALA A 92 16.41 -18.38 -3.59
CA ALA A 92 17.57 -18.59 -2.72
C ALA A 92 17.19 -19.17 -1.35
N ARG A 93 16.10 -18.67 -0.72
CA ARG A 93 15.60 -19.24 0.54
C ARG A 93 15.16 -20.69 0.40
N GLN A 94 14.49 -21.04 -0.69
CA GLN A 94 14.05 -22.41 -0.95
C GLN A 94 15.23 -23.38 -1.10
N LYS A 95 16.37 -22.89 -1.61
CA LYS A 95 17.61 -23.66 -1.74
C LYS A 95 18.48 -23.66 -0.48
N GLY A 96 18.04 -23.00 0.60
CA GLY A 96 18.85 -22.85 1.82
C GLY A 96 19.97 -21.81 1.73
N ASP A 97 20.11 -21.10 0.60
CA ASP A 97 21.12 -20.05 0.44
C ASP A 97 20.65 -18.75 1.09
N THR A 98 20.93 -18.65 2.40
CA THR A 98 20.55 -17.49 3.20
C THR A 98 21.34 -16.22 2.82
N ALA A 99 22.55 -16.35 2.28
CA ALA A 99 23.38 -15.21 1.90
C ALA A 99 22.84 -14.55 0.62
N ALA A 100 22.57 -15.34 -0.42
CA ALA A 100 21.97 -14.84 -1.65
C ALA A 100 20.55 -14.30 -1.41
N ALA A 101 19.78 -14.93 -0.50
CA ALA A 101 18.47 -14.42 -0.11
C ALA A 101 18.57 -13.02 0.51
N ARG A 102 19.50 -12.78 1.45
CA ARG A 102 19.69 -11.47 2.09
C ARG A 102 20.16 -10.43 1.08
N SER A 103 21.12 -10.76 0.23
CA SER A 103 21.64 -9.86 -0.80
C SER A 103 20.52 -9.39 -1.76
N ASN A 104 19.70 -10.32 -2.26
CA ASN A 104 18.59 -9.97 -3.14
C ASN A 104 17.50 -9.16 -2.42
N MET A 105 17.20 -9.45 -1.14
CA MET A 105 16.28 -8.62 -0.37
C MET A 105 16.79 -7.19 -0.20
N GLU A 106 18.10 -7.00 -0.04
CA GLU A 106 18.69 -5.67 0.11
C GLU A 106 18.57 -4.87 -1.19
N LYS A 107 18.85 -5.49 -2.34
CA LYS A 107 18.61 -4.88 -3.66
C LYS A 107 17.14 -4.48 -3.84
N ALA A 108 16.21 -5.37 -3.47
CA ALA A 108 14.78 -5.04 -3.51
C ALA A 108 14.43 -3.85 -2.60
N ARG A 109 15.04 -3.75 -1.41
CA ARG A 109 14.85 -2.61 -0.50
C ARG A 109 15.40 -1.32 -1.09
N GLN A 110 16.59 -1.35 -1.68
CA GLN A 110 17.20 -0.17 -2.31
C GLN A 110 16.31 0.39 -3.42
N VAL A 111 15.76 -0.48 -4.28
CA VAL A 111 14.76 -0.05 -5.28
C VAL A 111 13.56 0.60 -4.61
N MET A 112 12.98 -0.05 -3.59
CA MET A 112 11.79 0.46 -2.91
C MET A 112 12.04 1.75 -2.10
N GLN A 113 13.27 2.02 -1.67
CA GLN A 113 13.66 3.27 -1.01
C GLN A 113 13.55 4.47 -1.96
N GLY A 114 13.72 4.27 -3.27
CA GLY A 114 13.48 5.30 -4.28
C GLY A 114 12.05 5.87 -4.27
N GLY A 115 11.08 5.15 -3.68
CA GLY A 115 9.70 5.62 -3.54
C GLY A 115 9.41 6.42 -2.27
N GLN A 116 10.41 6.67 -1.41
CA GLN A 116 10.18 7.33 -0.13
C GLN A 116 9.68 8.77 -0.31
N SER A 117 10.21 9.50 -1.30
CA SER A 117 9.77 10.86 -1.62
C SER A 117 8.29 10.92 -2.00
N TYR A 118 7.84 10.03 -2.90
CA TYR A 118 6.45 9.96 -3.34
C TYR A 118 5.50 9.63 -2.18
N ARG A 119 5.90 8.73 -1.28
CA ARG A 119 5.11 8.40 -0.09
C ARG A 119 4.99 9.59 0.86
N THR A 120 6.06 10.35 1.07
CA THR A 120 6.01 11.57 1.88
C THR A 120 5.08 12.62 1.25
N GLN A 121 5.15 12.79 -0.06
CA GLN A 121 4.27 13.73 -0.78
C GLN A 121 2.81 13.29 -0.73
N GLU A 122 2.50 12.03 -1.05
CA GLU A 122 1.14 11.47 -0.96
C GLU A 122 0.56 11.67 0.46
N THR A 123 1.37 11.41 1.48
CA THR A 123 1.00 11.56 2.88
C THR A 123 0.68 13.02 3.23
N ALA A 124 1.48 13.97 2.73
CA ALA A 124 1.25 15.40 2.95
C ALA A 124 -0.03 15.88 2.25
N GLU A 125 -0.27 15.47 1.01
CA GLU A 125 -1.50 15.80 0.27
C GLU A 125 -2.74 15.22 0.95
N ILE A 126 -2.67 13.98 1.46
CA ILE A 126 -3.76 13.38 2.24
C ILE A 126 -3.98 14.16 3.54
N ARG A 127 -2.94 14.58 4.25
CA ARG A 127 -3.06 15.34 5.51
C ARG A 127 -3.74 16.69 5.29
N ALA A 128 -3.49 17.34 4.15
CA ALA A 128 -4.02 18.67 3.82
C ALA A 128 -5.55 18.71 3.65
N ILE A 129 -6.19 17.59 3.30
CA ILE A 129 -7.66 17.49 3.12
C ILE A 129 -8.40 17.02 4.38
N LEU A 130 -7.67 16.77 5.48
CA LEU A 130 -8.24 16.34 6.76
C LEU A 130 -8.57 17.55 7.65
N THR A 131 -9.59 17.41 8.50
CA THR A 131 -9.86 18.39 9.56
C THR A 131 -8.77 18.34 10.64
N PRO A 132 -8.61 19.39 11.47
CA PRO A 132 -7.58 19.39 12.52
C PRO A 132 -7.68 18.18 13.47
N ALA A 133 -8.90 17.79 13.86
CA ALA A 133 -9.12 16.62 14.71
C ALA A 133 -8.72 15.29 14.01
N GLN A 134 -8.92 15.19 12.70
CA GLN A 134 -8.50 14.03 11.91
C GLN A 134 -6.98 14.00 11.68
N GLN A 135 -6.34 15.15 11.48
CA GLN A 135 -4.89 15.26 11.36
C GLN A 135 -4.18 14.72 12.60
N ALA A 136 -4.66 15.06 13.81
CA ALA A 136 -4.09 14.54 15.05
C ALA A 136 -4.11 13.00 15.10
N LYS A 137 -5.23 12.37 14.71
CA LYS A 137 -5.35 10.90 14.63
C LYS A 137 -4.45 10.30 13.54
N PHE A 138 -4.37 10.96 12.39
CA PHE A 138 -3.53 10.56 11.27
C PHE A 138 -2.04 10.59 11.64
N ASP A 139 -1.57 11.67 12.26
CA ASP A 139 -0.18 11.85 12.65
C ASP A 139 0.22 10.85 13.75
N ALA A 140 -0.64 10.63 14.75
CA ALA A 140 -0.42 9.63 15.79
C ALA A 140 -0.27 8.21 15.21
N ARG A 141 -1.10 7.86 14.22
CA ARG A 141 -1.01 6.58 13.51
C ARG A 141 0.26 6.46 12.70
N GLN A 142 0.66 7.53 12.02
CA GLN A 142 1.88 7.56 11.22
C GLN A 142 3.12 7.35 12.10
N LYS A 143 3.15 7.99 13.27
CA LYS A 143 4.20 7.77 14.28
C LYS A 143 4.26 6.31 14.73
N LYS A 144 3.12 5.71 15.09
CA LYS A 144 3.03 4.29 15.49
C LYS A 144 3.49 3.34 14.38
N MET A 145 3.16 3.63 13.12
CA MET A 145 3.61 2.86 11.96
C MET A 145 5.13 2.97 11.76
N SER A 146 5.69 4.17 11.90
CA SER A 146 7.14 4.41 11.81
C SER A 146 7.90 3.65 12.91
N GLU A 147 7.41 3.69 14.15
CA GLU A 147 8.00 2.98 15.29
C GLU A 147 7.96 1.45 15.09
N ARG A 148 6.85 0.92 14.57
CA ARG A 148 6.72 -0.51 14.27
C ARG A 148 7.68 -0.96 13.16
N GLY A 149 7.85 -0.15 12.12
CA GLY A 149 8.83 -0.39 11.05
C GLY A 149 10.27 -0.46 11.54
N LYS A 150 10.61 0.27 12.62
CA LYS A 150 11.94 0.22 13.26
C LYS A 150 12.11 -0.98 14.18
N GLY A 151 11.04 -1.47 14.81
CA GLY A 151 11.09 -2.55 15.81
C GLY A 151 11.18 -3.98 15.24
N ASP A 152 10.63 -4.24 14.05
CA ASP A 152 10.46 -5.61 13.53
C ASP A 152 11.72 -6.23 12.88
N HIS A 153 12.85 -5.51 12.84
CA HIS A 153 14.12 -6.05 12.32
C HIS A 153 14.77 -7.13 13.21
N LYS A 154 14.30 -7.35 14.45
CA LYS A 154 14.91 -8.30 15.42
C LYS A 154 14.30 -9.71 15.41
N GLY A 155 13.16 -9.96 14.75
CA GLY A 155 12.38 -11.19 14.93
C GLY A 155 12.54 -12.30 13.88
N TRP A 156 13.06 -11.99 12.70
CA TRP A 156 13.13 -12.91 11.55
C TRP A 156 14.35 -13.86 11.57
N GLY A 157 14.73 -14.35 12.76
CA GLY A 157 15.90 -15.23 12.94
C GLY A 157 15.76 -16.36 13.96
N LYS A 158 14.62 -16.47 14.68
CA LYS A 158 14.48 -17.41 15.82
C LYS A 158 13.47 -18.56 15.65
N LYS A 159 12.90 -18.80 14.46
CA LYS A 159 12.02 -19.97 14.21
C LYS A 159 12.68 -21.01 13.28
N GLY A 160 13.82 -21.54 13.70
CA GLY A 160 14.52 -22.59 12.95
C GLY A 160 15.31 -23.60 13.79
N LYS A 161 15.20 -23.57 15.13
CA LYS A 161 15.92 -24.50 16.01
C LYS A 161 14.96 -25.26 16.93
N THR A 162 14.14 -26.13 16.34
CA THR A 162 13.55 -27.28 17.05
C THR A 162 13.56 -28.45 16.08
N ALA A 163 14.74 -29.04 15.87
CA ALA A 163 14.80 -30.40 15.35
C ALA A 163 14.26 -31.32 16.45
N PRO A 164 13.35 -32.27 16.15
CA PRO A 164 12.97 -33.27 17.13
C PRO A 164 14.17 -34.17 17.41
N ALA A 165 14.59 -34.23 18.66
CA ALA A 165 15.56 -35.22 19.14
C ALA A 165 14.95 -36.61 18.92
N VAL A 166 15.51 -37.36 17.98
CA VAL A 166 15.24 -38.79 17.84
C VAL A 166 15.88 -39.44 19.07
N LYS A 167 15.05 -39.93 19.99
CA LYS A 167 15.50 -40.76 21.10
C LYS A 167 15.96 -42.12 20.54
N SER A 168 17.01 -42.61 21.18
CA SER A 168 17.79 -43.84 20.94
C SER A 168 16.97 -45.09 20.63
#